data_AF-A0A822HGQ9-F1
#
_entry.id   AF-A0A822HGQ9-F1
#
_cell.length_a   1.000
_cell.length_b   1.000
_cell.length_c   1.000
_cell.angle_alpha   90.00
_cell.angle_beta   90.00
_cell.angle_gamma   90.00
#
_symmetry.space_group_name_H-M   'P 1'
#
loop_
_entity.id
_entity.type
_entity.pdbx_description
1 polymer ?
#
loop_
_entity_poly.entity_id
_entity_poly.type
_entity_poly.pdbx_seq_one_letter_code
_entity_poly.pdbx_strand_id
1 'polypeptide(L)' 'YTNGFTHHDNDEPLRILLFAESFPSFTSGVTRRFKEIIRRLVKNHHHIHVITGCKVS' A
#
# COMPACT_ATOMS: atom_id res chain seq x y z
N TYR A 1 -6.66 35.68 6.26
CA TYR A 1 -6.26 34.44 6.94
C TYR A 1 -6.87 33.27 6.18
N THR A 2 -6.14 32.74 5.20
CA THR A 2 -6.55 31.59 4.40
C THR A 2 -6.12 30.34 5.16
N ASN A 3 -7.10 29.50 5.53
CA ASN A 3 -6.83 28.22 6.18
C ASN A 3 -5.91 27.39 5.26
N GLY A 4 -4.79 26.92 5.81
CA GLY A 4 -3.73 26.16 5.12
C GLY A 4 -4.15 24.75 4.67
N PHE A 5 -5.41 24.55 4.32
CA PHE A 5 -5.82 23.45 3.47
C PHE A 5 -5.70 23.94 2.04
N THR A 6 -4.49 23.85 1.51
CA THR A 6 -4.31 23.78 0.06
C THR A 6 -5.22 22.66 -0.42
N HIS A 7 -6.32 23.02 -1.07
CA HIS A 7 -7.00 22.18 -2.05
C HIS A 7 -5.96 21.89 -3.13
N HIS A 8 -5.10 20.91 -2.86
CA HIS A 8 -4.30 20.30 -3.89
C HIS A 8 -5.20 19.28 -4.55
N ASP A 9 -5.64 19.59 -5.77
CA ASP A 9 -6.17 18.65 -6.75
C ASP A 9 -5.07 17.62 -7.15
N ASN A 10 -4.42 16.99 -6.17
CA ASN A 10 -3.38 16.01 -6.35
C ASN A 10 -3.99 14.60 -6.26
N ASP A 11 -4.94 14.30 -7.13
CA ASP A 11 -5.30 12.91 -7.47
C ASP A 11 -4.19 12.25 -8.33
N GLU A 12 -2.93 12.61 -8.08
CA GLU A 12 -1.81 11.98 -8.75
C GLU A 12 -1.54 10.59 -8.13
N PRO A 13 -1.33 9.56 -8.96
CA PRO A 13 -0.94 8.24 -8.50
C PRO A 13 0.28 8.25 -7.58
N LEU A 14 0.06 7.98 -6.29
CA LEU A 14 1.16 7.71 -5.36
C LEU A 14 1.93 6.45 -5.76
N ARG A 15 3.27 6.51 -5.63
CA ARG A 15 4.16 5.36 -5.78
C ARG A 15 4.55 4.85 -4.40
N ILE A 16 4.12 3.65 -4.06
CA ILE A 16 4.26 3.06 -2.72
C ILE A 16 5.16 1.83 -2.82
N LEU A 17 6.20 1.78 -1.99
CA LEU A 17 7.11 0.64 -1.88
C LEU A 17 6.87 -0.10 -0.56
N LEU A 18 6.60 -1.40 -0.64
CA LEU A 18 6.36 -2.25 0.52
C LEU A 18 7.46 -3.31 0.64
N PHE A 19 8.08 -3.39 1.81
CA PHE A 19 9.03 -4.45 2.15
C PHE A 19 8.35 -5.44 3.09
N ALA A 20 8.37 -6.72 2.73
CA ALA A 20 7.84 -7.79 3.57
C ALA A 20 8.75 -9.02 3.52
N GLU A 21 9.01 -9.67 4.65
CA GLU A 21 9.81 -10.91 4.68
C GLU A 21 9.10 -12.04 3.92
N SER A 22 7.79 -12.17 4.12
CA SER A 22 6.94 -13.03 3.30
C SER A 22 5.62 -12.33 3.06
N PHE A 23 4.96 -12.68 1.95
CA PHE A 23 3.51 -12.54 1.87
C PHE A 23 2.94 -13.87 2.37
N PRO A 24 2.65 -14.00 3.68
CA PRO A 24 2.18 -15.28 4.20
C PRO A 24 0.93 -15.68 3.43
N SER A 25 0.74 -16.99 3.25
CA SER A 25 -0.57 -17.56 2.95
C SER A 25 -1.57 -16.89 3.88
N PHE A 26 -2.51 -16.16 3.30
CA PHE A 26 -3.30 -15.08 3.91
C PHE A 26 -4.23 -15.52 5.06
N THR A 27 -3.69 -16.09 6.14
CA THR A 27 -4.43 -16.78 7.19
C THR A 27 -4.60 -15.95 8.46
N SER A 28 -3.74 -14.95 8.71
CA SER A 28 -3.88 -14.05 9.86
C SER A 28 -4.79 -12.84 9.54
N GLY A 29 -5.49 -12.33 10.57
CA GLY A 29 -6.37 -11.15 10.44
C GLY A 29 -5.63 -9.87 10.02
N VAL A 30 -4.37 -9.71 10.47
CA VAL A 30 -3.51 -8.57 10.10
C VAL A 30 -3.16 -8.64 8.61
N THR A 31 -2.74 -9.81 8.12
CA THR A 31 -2.44 -10.03 6.69
C THR A 31 -3.68 -9.78 5.82
N ARG A 32 -4.87 -10.22 6.27
CA ARG A 32 -6.12 -9.98 5.55
C ARG A 32 -6.42 -8.50 5.41
N ARG A 33 -6.24 -7.72 6.48
CA ARG A 33 -6.48 -6.26 6.46
C ARG A 33 -5.45 -5.53 5.60
N PHE A 34 -4.19 -5.95 5.65
CA PHE A 34 -3.14 -5.40 4.81
C PHE A 34 -3.44 -5.61 3.31
N LYS A 35 -3.92 -6.80 2.94
CA LYS A 35 -4.36 -7.10 1.57
C LYS A 35 -5.51 -6.20 1.12
N GLU A 36 -6.46 -5.92 2.01
CA GLU A 36 -7.58 -5.04 1.70
C GLU A 36 -7.11 -3.61 1.43
N ILE A 37 -6.16 -3.11 2.24
CA ILE A 37 -5.55 -1.79 2.04
C ILE A 37 -4.86 -1.72 0.68
N ILE A 38 -3.98 -2.68 0.36
CA ILE A 38 -3.30 -2.74 -0.94
C ILE A 38 -4.32 -2.75 -2.09
N ARG A 39 -5.39 -3.56 -1.98
CA ARG A 39 -6.44 -3.60 -3.02
C ARG A 39 -7.16 -2.27 -3.19
N ARG A 40 -7.48 -1.57 -2.10
CA ARG A 40 -8.12 -0.25 -2.16
C ARG A 40 -7.21 0.77 -2.82
N LEU A 41 -5.91 0.75 -2.50
CA LEU A 41 -4.93 1.65 -3.08
C LEU A 41 -4.73 1.43 -4.59
N VAL A 42 -4.63 0.16 -5.03
CA VAL A 42 -4.55 -0.16 -6.48
C VAL A 42 -5.82 0.24 -7.21
N LYS A 43 -7.00 0.05 -6.60
CA LYS A 43 -8.28 0.50 -7.18
C LYS A 43 -8.35 2.02 -7.37
N ASN A 44 -7.68 2.78 -6.52
CA ASN A 44 -7.56 4.23 -6.62
C ASN A 44 -6.34 4.64 -7.48
N HIS A 45 -5.92 3.78 -8.41
CA HIS A 45 -4.85 4.04 -9.38
C HIS A 45 -3.47 4.32 -8.77
N HIS A 46 -3.21 3.94 -7.51
CA HIS A 46 -1.86 4.04 -6.95
C HIS A 46 -0.97 2.88 -7.40
N HIS A 47 0.31 3.17 -7.56
CA HIS A 47 1.32 2.22 -8.02
C HIS A 47 1.99 1.60 -6.80
N ILE A 48 1.83 0.29 -6.61
CA ILE A 48 2.42 -0.43 -5.47
C ILE A 48 3.47 -1.42 -5.96
N HIS A 49 4.69 -1.28 -5.44
CA HIS A 49 5.76 -2.25 -5.59
C HIS A 49 5.92 -3.01 -4.28
N VAL A 50 5.98 -4.34 -4.36
CA VAL A 50 6.19 -5.20 -3.20
C VAL A 50 7.51 -5.93 -3.38
N ILE A 51 8.41 -5.76 -2.43
CA ILE A 51 9.66 -6.50 -2.32
C ILE A 51 9.46 -7.56 -1.23
N THR A 52 9.51 -8.83 -1.64
CA THR A 52 9.46 -9.97 -0.72
C THR A 52 10.83 -10.62 -0.56
N GLY A 53 11.24 -10.86 0.68
CA GLY A 53 12.53 -11.46 1.01
C GLY A 53 12.43 -12.95 1.33
N CYS A 54 12.49 -13.83 0.33
CA CYS A 54 12.52 -15.27 0.60
C CYS A 54 13.95 -15.69 0.98
N LYS A 55 14.25 -15.78 2.28
CA LYS A 55 15.39 -16.57 2.74
C LYS A 55 14.90 -18.01 2.92
N VAL A 56 15.04 -18.81 1.87
CA VAL A 56 14.96 -20.27 2.01
C VAL A 56 16.32 -20.70 2.57
N SER A 57 16.35 -20.99 3.86
CA SER A 57 17.47 -21.63 4.55
C SER A 57 16.95 -22.88 5.24
#